data_AF-A0AAD2C6F4-F1
#
_entry.id   AF-A0AAD2C6F4-F1
#
_cell.length_a   1.000
_cell.length_b   1.000
_cell.length_c   1.000
_cell.angle_alpha   90.00
_cell.angle_beta   90.00
_cell.angle_gamma   90.00
#
_symmetry.space_group_name_H-M   'P 1'
#
loop_
_entity.id
_entity.type
_entity.pdbx_description
1 polymer ?
#
loop_
_entity_poly.entity_id
_entity_poly.type
_entity_poly.pdbx_seq_one_letter_code
_entity_poly.pdbx_strand_id
1 'polypeptide(L)'
;MTRKTIEDLFIHSLSDIYSAEKQLAKALGKLARTAENEELSEAFKSHLEETQGQIERIDQIVETCAIKLKRMKCAAMEGLIEEANELIEEIPKGPVLDAGLIGAAQKVEHYEIASYGTLAALAKEVGFHEAVPLIVSTLDEEKATDAKLTRLAESSANREASAAS
;
A
#
# COMPACT_ATOMS: atom_id res chain seq x y z
N MET A 1 5.69 -20.89 -11.06
CA MET A 1 4.59 -21.72 -11.59
C MET A 1 4.00 -21.03 -12.81
N THR A 2 3.63 -21.79 -13.84
CA THR A 2 2.90 -21.28 -14.99
C THR A 2 1.46 -20.95 -14.57
N ARG A 3 1.01 -19.72 -14.81
CA ARG A 3 -0.39 -19.30 -14.66
C ARG A 3 -1.13 -19.70 -15.93
N LYS A 4 -2.09 -20.63 -15.84
CA LYS A 4 -2.80 -21.17 -17.01
C LYS A 4 -4.27 -20.76 -17.08
N THR A 5 -4.85 -20.41 -15.93
CA THR A 5 -6.26 -19.97 -15.82
C THR A 5 -6.36 -18.58 -15.19
N ILE A 6 -7.54 -17.96 -15.28
CA ILE A 6 -7.83 -16.71 -14.57
C ILE A 6 -7.81 -16.92 -13.05
N GLU A 7 -8.23 -18.08 -12.57
CA GLU A 7 -8.13 -18.46 -11.16
C GLU A 7 -6.67 -18.56 -10.70
N ASP A 8 -5.78 -19.15 -11.50
CA ASP A 8 -4.33 -19.17 -11.22
C ASP A 8 -3.77 -17.75 -11.11
N LEU A 9 -4.24 -16.85 -11.98
CA LEU A 9 -3.84 -15.45 -11.99
C LEU A 9 -4.36 -14.73 -10.74
N PHE A 10 -5.64 -14.93 -10.37
CA PHE A 10 -6.23 -14.37 -9.15
C PHE A 10 -5.45 -14.81 -7.90
N ILE A 11 -5.22 -16.12 -7.73
CA ILE A 11 -4.49 -16.65 -6.58
C ILE A 11 -3.06 -16.09 -6.54
N HIS A 12 -2.39 -15.97 -7.69
CA HIS A 12 -1.07 -15.38 -7.76
C HIS A 12 -1.08 -13.90 -7.37
N SER A 13 -1.99 -13.09 -7.94
CA SER A 13 -2.11 -11.67 -7.63
C SER A 13 -2.49 -11.42 -6.17
N LEU A 14 -3.37 -12.24 -5.58
CA LEU A 14 -3.75 -12.14 -4.17
C LEU A 14 -2.57 -12.52 -3.26
N SER A 15 -1.79 -13.52 -3.65
CA SER A 15 -0.57 -13.90 -2.91
C SER A 15 0.52 -12.83 -2.99
N ASP A 16 0.61 -12.14 -4.12
CA ASP A 16 1.57 -11.06 -4.34
C ASP A 16 1.19 -9.83 -3.50
N ILE A 17 -0.07 -9.36 -3.56
CA ILE A 17 -0.51 -8.24 -2.73
C ILE A 17 -0.44 -8.57 -1.24
N TYR A 18 -0.75 -9.80 -0.82
CA TYR A 18 -0.56 -10.22 0.57
C TYR A 18 0.91 -10.13 1.04
N SER A 19 1.86 -10.38 0.14
CA SER A 19 3.27 -10.12 0.43
C SER A 19 3.59 -8.64 0.45
N ALA A 20 2.94 -7.82 -0.39
CA ALA A 20 3.13 -6.38 -0.42
C ALA A 20 2.69 -5.75 0.91
N GLU A 21 1.46 -6.02 1.34
CA GLU A 21 0.87 -5.52 2.60
C GLU A 21 1.75 -5.85 3.82
N LYS A 22 2.25 -7.08 3.89
CA LYS A 22 3.15 -7.50 4.98
C LYS A 22 4.52 -6.82 4.96
N GLN A 23 5.00 -6.41 3.79
CA GLN A 23 6.22 -5.62 3.67
C GLN A 23 5.92 -4.17 4.07
N LEU A 24 4.82 -3.61 3.58
CA LEU A 24 4.38 -2.25 3.86
C LEU A 24 4.14 -2.02 5.36
N ALA A 25 3.44 -2.93 6.05
CA ALA A 25 3.22 -2.86 7.49
C ALA A 25 4.54 -2.70 8.29
N LYS A 26 5.63 -3.33 7.84
CA LYS A 26 6.94 -3.19 8.49
C LYS A 26 7.59 -1.84 8.18
N ALA A 27 7.41 -1.34 6.95
CA ALA A 27 7.95 -0.08 6.49
C ALA A 27 7.25 1.13 7.13
N LEU A 28 5.92 1.11 7.25
CA LEU A 28 5.11 2.21 7.78
C LEU A 28 5.54 2.63 9.19
N GLY A 29 5.90 1.67 10.05
CA GLY A 29 6.44 1.97 11.37
C GLY A 29 7.75 2.77 11.33
N LYS A 30 8.63 2.52 10.33
CA LYS A 30 9.84 3.31 10.10
C LYS A 30 9.47 4.70 9.58
N LEU A 31 8.59 4.79 8.58
CA LEU A 31 8.16 6.06 7.98
C LEU A 31 7.55 7.00 9.02
N ALA A 32 6.65 6.50 9.87
CA ALA A 32 6.03 7.26 10.95
C ALA A 32 7.05 7.87 11.94
N ARG A 33 8.16 7.17 12.23
CA ARG A 33 9.23 7.68 13.12
C ARG A 33 10.22 8.61 12.42
N THR A 34 10.27 8.54 11.09
CA THR A 34 11.18 9.35 10.31
C THR A 34 10.59 10.72 9.99
N ALA A 35 9.29 10.75 9.67
CA ALA A 35 8.54 11.97 9.40
C ALA A 35 8.67 12.98 10.55
N GLU A 36 8.93 14.24 10.23
CA GLU A 36 9.05 15.33 11.21
C GLU A 36 7.71 16.06 11.40
N ASN A 37 6.95 16.20 10.32
CA ASN A 37 5.59 16.70 10.37
C ASN A 37 4.67 15.73 11.13
N GLU A 38 4.02 16.23 12.18
CA GLU A 38 3.16 15.43 13.06
C GLU A 38 1.95 14.83 12.33
N GLU A 39 1.34 15.58 11.40
CA GLU A 39 0.20 15.09 10.61
C GLU A 39 0.61 13.96 9.66
N LEU A 40 1.81 14.05 9.07
CA LEU A 40 2.37 12.99 8.23
C LEU A 40 2.74 11.75 9.04
N SER A 41 3.37 11.93 10.20
CA SER A 41 3.67 10.84 11.13
C SER A 41 2.40 10.09 11.52
N GLU A 42 1.33 10.82 11.84
CA GLU A 42 0.05 10.24 12.20
C GLU A 42 -0.64 9.57 11.00
N ALA A 43 -0.53 10.14 9.80
CA ALA A 43 -1.03 9.50 8.59
C ALA A 43 -0.40 8.10 8.37
N PHE A 44 0.91 7.97 8.55
CA PHE A 44 1.58 6.66 8.45
C PHE A 44 1.17 5.67 9.55
N LYS A 45 0.86 6.14 10.77
CA LYS A 45 0.34 5.26 11.84
C LYS A 45 -1.07 4.79 11.53
N SER A 46 -1.96 5.69 11.10
CA SER A 46 -3.31 5.32 10.68
C SER A 46 -3.27 4.30 9.55
N HIS A 47 -2.42 4.54 8.54
CA HIS A 47 -2.28 3.61 7.42
C HIS A 47 -1.74 2.26 7.86
N LEU A 48 -0.84 2.21 8.85
CA LEU A 48 -0.37 0.93 9.42
C LEU A 48 -1.51 0.12 10.06
N GLU A 49 -2.45 0.78 10.74
CA GLU A 49 -3.63 0.12 11.32
C GLU A 49 -4.57 -0.38 10.22
N GLU A 50 -4.80 0.42 9.18
CA GLU A 50 -5.58 0.04 8.00
C GLU A 50 -4.96 -1.17 7.28
N THR A 51 -3.66 -1.13 6.97
CA THR A 51 -2.89 -2.24 6.38
C THR A 51 -3.02 -3.54 7.19
N GLN A 52 -3.02 -3.46 8.52
CA GLN A 52 -3.25 -4.66 9.35
C GLN A 52 -4.64 -5.24 9.15
N GLY A 53 -5.67 -4.39 9.10
CA GLY A 53 -7.04 -4.80 8.77
C GLY A 53 -7.17 -5.38 7.36
N GLN A 54 -6.42 -4.85 6.40
CA GLN A 54 -6.41 -5.34 5.01
C GLN A 54 -5.77 -6.72 4.89
N ILE A 55 -4.70 -7.00 5.65
CA ILE A 55 -4.11 -8.34 5.75
C ILE A 55 -5.15 -9.33 6.28
N GLU A 56 -5.89 -8.98 7.34
CA GLU A 56 -6.98 -9.81 7.87
C GLU A 56 -8.09 -10.01 6.84
N ARG A 57 -8.40 -8.97 6.05
CA ARG A 57 -9.38 -9.04 4.97
C ARG A 57 -8.95 -10.00 3.85
N ILE A 58 -7.67 -10.05 3.52
CA ILE A 58 -7.13 -11.06 2.61
C ILE A 58 -7.29 -12.47 3.20
N ASP A 59 -7.03 -12.66 4.50
CA ASP A 59 -7.23 -13.96 5.15
C ASP A 59 -8.72 -14.39 5.08
N GLN A 60 -9.67 -13.45 5.25
CA GLN A 60 -11.10 -13.72 5.05
C GLN A 60 -11.45 -14.11 3.60
N ILE A 61 -10.84 -13.46 2.59
CA ILE A 61 -11.02 -13.82 1.17
C ILE A 61 -10.54 -15.25 0.92
N VAL A 62 -9.40 -15.63 1.50
CA VAL A 62 -8.82 -16.97 1.37
C VAL A 62 -9.78 -18.03 1.91
N GLU A 63 -10.34 -17.81 3.10
CA GLU A 63 -11.32 -18.71 3.72
C GLU A 63 -12.60 -18.81 2.90
N THR A 64 -13.17 -17.66 2.52
CA THR A 64 -14.45 -17.56 1.81
C THR A 64 -14.39 -18.22 0.44
N CYS A 65 -13.28 -18.04 -0.29
CA CYS A 65 -13.09 -18.62 -1.63
C CYS A 65 -12.51 -20.04 -1.58
N ALA A 66 -12.21 -20.58 -0.40
CA ALA A 66 -11.56 -21.87 -0.18
C ALA A 66 -10.26 -22.05 -1.01
N ILE A 67 -9.49 -20.98 -1.17
CA ILE A 67 -8.22 -20.97 -1.92
C ILE A 67 -7.01 -21.09 -0.99
N LYS A 68 -5.81 -21.18 -1.56
CA LYS A 68 -4.56 -21.17 -0.80
C LYS A 68 -3.59 -20.15 -1.38
N LEU A 69 -3.09 -19.26 -0.53
CA LEU A 69 -2.02 -18.36 -0.92
C LEU A 69 -0.71 -19.12 -1.15
N LYS A 70 0.04 -18.64 -2.13
CA LYS A 70 1.38 -19.14 -2.44
C LYS A 70 2.39 -18.26 -1.71
N ARG A 71 3.35 -18.88 -1.02
CA ARG A 71 4.47 -18.13 -0.43
C ARG A 71 5.32 -17.52 -1.55
N MET A 72 5.35 -16.20 -1.61
CA MET A 72 6.20 -15.44 -2.52
C MET A 72 6.59 -14.11 -1.89
N LYS A 73 7.47 -13.38 -2.57
CA LYS A 73 7.84 -12.02 -2.22
C LYS A 73 7.39 -11.11 -3.36
N CYS A 74 6.66 -10.06 -3.03
CA CYS A 74 6.30 -9.02 -3.98
C CYS A 74 7.53 -8.13 -4.21
N ALA A 75 8.17 -8.27 -5.39
CA ALA A 75 9.36 -7.50 -5.76
C ALA A 75 9.03 -6.03 -6.07
N ALA A 76 7.81 -5.74 -6.54
CA ALA A 76 7.39 -4.37 -6.81
C ALA A 76 7.31 -3.55 -5.51
N MET A 77 6.62 -4.08 -4.50
CA MET A 77 6.54 -3.43 -3.20
C MET A 77 7.90 -3.32 -2.50
N GLU A 78 8.77 -4.32 -2.65
CA GLU A 78 10.15 -4.23 -2.17
C GLU A 78 10.86 -3.00 -2.76
N GLY A 79 10.84 -2.84 -4.09
CA GLY A 79 11.48 -1.70 -4.76
C GLY A 79 10.89 -0.35 -4.35
N LEU A 80 9.57 -0.26 -4.16
CA LEU A 80 8.91 0.97 -3.71
C LEU A 80 9.31 1.34 -2.27
N ILE A 81 9.45 0.34 -1.40
CA ILE A 81 9.94 0.54 -0.03
C ILE A 81 11.43 0.93 -0.03
N GLU A 82 12.24 0.33 -0.90
CA GLU A 82 13.64 0.70 -1.10
C GLU A 82 13.77 2.15 -1.54
N GLU A 83 12.95 2.63 -2.48
CA GLU A 83 12.93 4.04 -2.87
C GLU A 83 12.66 4.98 -1.68
N ALA A 84 11.69 4.66 -0.83
CA ALA A 84 11.43 5.42 0.38
C ALA A 84 12.61 5.39 1.36
N ASN A 85 13.34 4.27 1.44
CA ASN A 85 14.51 4.15 2.30
C ASN A 85 15.71 4.95 1.78
N GLU A 86 15.95 4.99 0.47
CA GLU A 86 17.00 5.79 -0.15
C GLU A 86 16.81 7.28 0.18
N LEU A 87 15.58 7.80 0.10
CA LEU A 87 15.26 9.18 0.50
C LEU A 87 15.66 9.47 1.95
N ILE A 88 15.42 8.54 2.87
CA ILE A 88 15.77 8.68 4.30
C ILE A 88 17.29 8.72 4.51
N GLU A 89 18.05 8.04 3.66
CA GLU A 89 19.52 8.00 3.72
C GLU A 89 20.15 9.25 3.09
N GLU A 90 19.55 9.76 2.02
CA GLU A 90 20.09 10.88 1.23
C GLU A 90 19.67 12.27 1.73
N ILE A 91 18.48 12.38 2.34
CA ILE A 91 17.90 13.65 2.73
C ILE A 91 17.86 13.77 4.26
N PRO A 92 18.43 14.83 4.86
CA PRO A 92 18.30 15.08 6.29
C PRO A 92 16.83 15.20 6.70
N LYS A 93 16.53 14.83 7.96
CA LYS A 93 15.21 15.07 8.53
C LYS A 93 14.82 16.54 8.41
N GLY A 94 13.59 16.77 7.98
CA GLY A 94 13.05 18.09 7.71
C GLY A 94 11.97 18.07 6.63
N PRO A 95 11.43 19.24 6.28
CA PRO A 95 10.32 19.37 5.34
C PRO A 95 10.58 18.77 3.94
N VAL A 96 11.84 18.80 3.48
CA VAL A 96 12.23 18.22 2.18
C VAL A 96 12.11 16.69 2.21
N LEU A 97 12.54 16.05 3.30
CA LEU A 97 12.37 14.60 3.47
C LEU A 97 10.89 14.26 3.57
N ASP A 98 10.10 15.01 4.34
CA ASP A 98 8.66 14.77 4.47
C ASP A 98 7.94 14.84 3.12
N ALA A 99 8.27 15.82 2.27
CA ALA A 99 7.74 15.91 0.91
C ALA A 99 8.14 14.69 0.06
N GLY A 100 9.39 14.24 0.17
CA GLY A 100 9.88 13.02 -0.49
C GLY A 100 9.14 11.76 -0.01
N LEU A 101 8.93 11.62 1.31
CA LEU A 101 8.22 10.50 1.91
C LEU A 101 6.76 10.45 1.49
N ILE A 102 6.08 11.61 1.37
CA ILE A 102 4.73 11.67 0.82
C ILE A 102 4.72 11.16 -0.62
N GLY A 103 5.63 11.66 -1.46
CA GLY A 103 5.72 11.22 -2.86
C GLY A 103 5.99 9.72 -3.00
N ALA A 104 6.87 9.16 -2.15
CA ALA A 104 7.14 7.72 -2.13
C ALA A 104 5.92 6.91 -1.66
N ALA A 105 5.22 7.38 -0.62
CA ALA A 105 4.01 6.75 -0.13
C ALA A 105 2.88 6.75 -1.18
N GLN A 106 2.68 7.85 -1.91
CA GLN A 106 1.69 7.88 -2.99
C GLN A 106 2.00 6.86 -4.09
N LYS A 107 3.29 6.59 -4.39
CA LYS A 107 3.64 5.52 -5.36
C LYS A 107 3.24 4.13 -4.85
N VAL A 108 3.36 3.89 -3.54
CA VAL A 108 2.84 2.69 -2.87
C VAL A 108 1.32 2.61 -3.05
N GLU A 109 0.58 3.66 -2.69
CA GLU A 109 -0.89 3.69 -2.85
C GLU A 109 -1.33 3.39 -4.29
N HIS A 110 -0.67 4.02 -5.27
CA HIS A 110 -1.00 3.80 -6.68
C HIS A 110 -0.76 2.35 -7.14
N TYR A 111 0.27 1.69 -6.61
CA TYR A 111 0.52 0.27 -6.85
C TYR A 111 -0.61 -0.59 -6.26
N GLU A 112 -1.06 -0.27 -5.04
CA GLU A 112 -2.11 -1.03 -4.35
C GLU A 112 -3.49 -0.79 -4.98
N ILE A 113 -3.82 0.44 -5.34
CA ILE A 113 -5.03 0.80 -6.09
C ILE A 113 -5.12 0.02 -7.40
N ALA A 114 -4.03 -0.06 -8.17
CA ALA A 114 -3.99 -0.82 -9.41
C ALA A 114 -4.14 -2.34 -9.15
N SER A 115 -3.52 -2.84 -8.09
CA SER A 115 -3.55 -4.25 -7.70
C SER A 115 -4.94 -4.69 -7.24
N TYR A 116 -5.56 -3.95 -6.33
CA TYR A 116 -6.90 -4.24 -5.83
C TYR A 116 -7.98 -4.02 -6.89
N GLY A 117 -7.85 -3.00 -7.74
CA GLY A 117 -8.71 -2.82 -8.91
C GLY A 117 -8.68 -4.03 -9.85
N THR A 118 -7.49 -4.58 -10.09
CA THR A 118 -7.30 -5.80 -10.89
C THR A 118 -7.90 -7.02 -10.19
N LEU A 119 -7.65 -7.20 -8.90
CA LEU A 119 -8.20 -8.30 -8.11
C LEU A 119 -9.73 -8.31 -8.09
N ALA A 120 -10.36 -7.14 -7.99
CA ALA A 120 -11.82 -7.03 -8.00
C ALA A 120 -12.42 -7.51 -9.34
N ALA A 121 -11.75 -7.18 -10.45
CA ALA A 121 -12.17 -7.63 -11.78
C ALA A 121 -11.96 -9.15 -11.94
N LEU A 122 -10.81 -9.67 -11.52
CA LEU A 122 -10.50 -11.10 -11.58
C LEU A 122 -11.46 -11.92 -10.70
N ALA A 123 -11.76 -11.46 -9.48
CA ALA A 123 -12.70 -12.12 -8.57
C ALA A 123 -14.09 -12.27 -9.18
N LYS A 124 -14.57 -11.25 -9.91
CA LYS A 124 -15.85 -11.32 -10.64
C LYS A 124 -15.82 -12.38 -11.74
N GLU A 125 -14.74 -12.44 -12.50
CA GLU A 125 -14.59 -13.36 -13.65
C GLU A 125 -14.57 -14.84 -13.20
N VAL A 126 -13.95 -15.13 -12.05
CA VAL A 126 -13.85 -16.50 -11.53
C VAL A 126 -15.01 -16.89 -10.61
N GLY A 127 -16.01 -16.02 -10.43
CA GLY A 127 -17.20 -16.29 -9.62
C GLY A 127 -17.02 -16.13 -8.10
N PHE A 128 -15.92 -15.52 -7.65
CA PHE A 128 -15.66 -15.23 -6.23
C PHE A 128 -16.40 -13.96 -5.78
N HIS A 129 -17.72 -13.94 -5.96
CA HIS A 129 -18.57 -12.77 -5.71
C HIS A 129 -18.51 -12.28 -4.26
N GLU A 130 -18.32 -13.18 -3.30
CA GLU A 130 -18.22 -12.84 -1.87
C GLU A 130 -16.89 -12.12 -1.53
N ALA A 131 -15.83 -12.32 -2.31
CA ALA A 131 -14.56 -11.61 -2.13
C ALA A 131 -14.60 -10.18 -2.69
N VAL A 132 -15.44 -9.91 -3.68
CA VAL A 132 -15.54 -8.59 -4.33
C VAL A 132 -15.77 -7.44 -3.33
N PRO A 133 -16.77 -7.48 -2.42
CA PRO A 133 -16.99 -6.40 -1.47
C PRO A 133 -15.80 -6.20 -0.53
N LEU A 134 -15.10 -7.28 -0.15
CA LEU A 134 -13.90 -7.21 0.69
C LEU A 134 -12.76 -6.50 -0.08
N ILE A 135 -12.49 -6.92 -1.31
CA ILE A 135 -11.47 -6.31 -2.17
C ILE A 135 -11.77 -4.82 -2.42
N VAL A 136 -13.03 -4.48 -2.69
CA VAL A 136 -13.46 -3.10 -2.94
C VAL A 136 -13.33 -2.24 -1.67
N SER A 137 -13.59 -2.79 -0.48
CA SER A 137 -13.36 -2.08 0.77
C SER A 137 -11.90 -1.67 0.92
N THR A 138 -10.95 -2.57 0.66
CA THR A 138 -9.52 -2.19 0.68
C THR A 138 -9.20 -1.16 -0.40
N LEU A 139 -9.70 -1.36 -1.62
CA LEU A 139 -9.46 -0.40 -2.71
C LEU A 139 -9.93 1.02 -2.38
N ASP A 140 -11.04 1.16 -1.67
CA ASP A 140 -11.57 2.47 -1.29
C ASP A 140 -10.81 3.07 -0.09
N GLU A 141 -10.27 2.25 0.80
CA GLU A 141 -9.30 2.67 1.83
C GLU A 141 -8.02 3.24 1.18
N GLU A 142 -7.38 2.52 0.25
CA GLU A 142 -6.15 3.02 -0.41
C GLU A 142 -6.38 4.34 -1.17
N LYS A 143 -7.53 4.47 -1.84
CA LYS A 143 -7.87 5.74 -2.51
C LYS A 143 -8.06 6.88 -1.52
N ALA A 144 -8.63 6.60 -0.34
CA ALA A 144 -8.81 7.60 0.70
C ALA A 144 -7.46 8.02 1.30
N THR A 145 -6.54 7.06 1.47
CA THR A 145 -5.16 7.28 1.91
C THR A 145 -4.37 8.12 0.92
N ASP A 146 -4.38 7.79 -0.37
CA ASP A 146 -3.75 8.62 -1.41
C ASP A 146 -4.32 10.05 -1.45
N ALA A 147 -5.65 10.18 -1.34
CA ALA A 147 -6.29 11.49 -1.28
C ALA A 147 -5.87 12.29 -0.03
N LYS A 148 -5.62 11.61 1.11
CA LYS A 148 -5.11 12.23 2.33
C LYS A 148 -3.65 12.68 2.15
N LEU A 149 -2.80 11.85 1.57
CA LEU A 149 -1.42 12.17 1.24
C LEU A 149 -1.32 13.35 0.26
N THR A 150 -2.18 13.39 -0.76
CA THR A 150 -2.28 14.53 -1.68
C THR A 150 -2.56 15.84 -0.94
N ARG A 151 -3.51 15.83 0.00
CA ARG A 151 -3.81 17.02 0.80
C ARG A 151 -2.61 17.46 1.63
N LEU A 152 -1.89 16.53 2.27
CA LEU A 152 -0.69 16.83 3.05
C LEU A 152 0.43 17.43 2.18
N ALA A 153 0.61 16.92 0.95
CA ALA A 153 1.55 17.47 -0.01
C ALA A 153 1.22 18.93 -0.34
N GLU A 154 -0.06 19.26 -0.53
CA GLU A 154 -0.52 20.61 -0.89
C GLU A 154 -0.57 21.59 0.29
N SER A 155 -0.81 21.11 1.51
CA SER A 155 -1.08 21.95 2.69
C SER A 155 0.16 22.38 3.45
N SER A 156 1.11 21.48 3.69
CA SER A 156 2.24 21.71 4.62
C SER A 156 3.57 21.36 3.98
N ALA A 157 3.76 20.12 3.55
CA ALA A 157 5.08 19.60 3.18
C ALA A 157 5.75 20.37 2.03
N ASN A 158 5.05 20.61 0.91
CA ASN A 158 5.67 21.33 -0.22
C ASN A 158 5.90 22.82 0.06
N ARG A 159 5.06 23.44 0.88
CA ARG A 159 5.22 24.86 1.25
C ARG A 159 6.39 25.05 2.21
N GLU A 160 6.50 24.17 3.21
CA GLU A 160 7.60 24.17 4.17
C GLU A 160 8.93 23.80 3.48
N ALA A 161 8.94 22.83 2.57
CA ALA A 161 10.12 22.45 1.78
C ALA A 161 10.61 23.62 0.89
N SER A 162 9.69 24.33 0.23
CA SER A 162 10.03 25.49 -0.59
C SER A 162 10.61 26.65 0.24
N ALA A 163 10.21 26.78 1.51
CA ALA A 163 10.69 27.82 2.41
C ALA A 163 12.03 27.47 3.11
N ALA A 164 12.43 26.19 3.08
CA ALA A 164 13.68 25.70 3.65
C ALA A 164 14.88 25.75 2.66
N SER A 165 14.63 26.20 1.42
CA SER A 165 15.63 26.35 0.34
C SER A 165 16.32 27.71 0.33
#